data_AF-C7J7X0-F1
#
_entry.id   AF-C7J7X0-F1
#
_cell.length_a   1.000
_cell.length_b   1.000
_cell.length_c   1.000
_cell.angle_alpha   90.00
_cell.angle_beta   90.00
_cell.angle_gamma   90.00
#
_symmetry.space_group_name_H-M   'P 1'
#
loop_
_entity.id
_entity.type
_entity.pdbx_description
1 polymer ?
#
loop_
_entity_poly.entity_id
_entity_poly.type
_entity_poly.pdbx_seq_one_letter_code
_entity_poly.pdbx_strand_id
1 'polypeptide(L)'
;MVNIPHLNGRTLLVANAGDCRAVLGKRGRAVELSRDHKPSCRSEKIRIENLGGTVFDGYLNGQLSVARAIGDWHVKGSKGSISPLTAEPEFQEVRLTEEDEFLIIGCDGLWDVMTSQCAVTMVRKELMTHNDPERCSQELVQEALRRNSCDNLTVVVVCFSSDPPPQIEVPRFRVRRSISMEGLHMLKGALDSNA
;
A
#
# COMPACT_ATOMS: atom_id res chain seq x y z
N MET A 1 12.98 -4.08 8.09
CA MET A 1 12.37 -2.75 7.87
C MET A 1 13.33 -1.66 8.37
N VAL A 2 13.86 -0.82 7.48
CA VAL A 2 14.50 0.45 7.87
C VAL A 2 13.69 1.56 7.22
N ASN A 3 12.61 1.97 7.88
CA ASN A 3 11.88 3.18 7.50
C ASN A 3 12.41 4.30 8.38
N ILE A 4 13.26 5.16 7.82
CA ILE A 4 13.70 6.39 8.49
C ILE A 4 12.99 7.55 7.80
N PRO A 5 11.80 7.95 8.25
CA PRO A 5 11.23 9.21 7.79
C PRO A 5 12.11 10.34 8.31
N HIS A 6 12.98 10.87 7.45
CA HIS A 6 13.72 12.09 7.75
C HIS A 6 12.87 13.29 7.30
N LEU A 7 12.13 13.88 8.24
CA LEU A 7 11.47 15.17 8.03
C LEU A 7 12.51 16.30 8.12
N ASN A 8 13.17 16.64 7.02
CA ASN A 8 13.92 17.90 6.92
C ASN A 8 13.02 18.95 6.27
N GLY A 9 12.34 19.76 7.09
CA GLY A 9 11.26 20.61 6.59
C GLY A 9 10.02 19.77 6.22
N ARG A 10 9.53 19.91 4.98
CA ARG A 10 8.34 19.20 4.46
C ARG A 10 8.71 18.05 3.50
N THR A 11 9.88 17.44 3.64
CA THR A 11 10.30 16.33 2.77
C THR A 11 10.17 15.01 3.50
N LEU A 12 9.58 14.00 2.85
CA LEU A 12 9.48 12.62 3.31
C LEU A 12 10.33 11.74 2.39
N LEU A 13 11.27 10.99 2.97
CA LEU A 13 12.05 9.97 2.29
C LEU A 13 11.60 8.58 2.75
N VAL A 14 11.22 7.73 1.81
CA VAL A 14 10.89 6.32 2.03
C VAL A 14 12.01 5.47 1.43
N ALA A 15 12.53 4.52 2.21
CA ALA A 15 13.55 3.56 1.77
C ALA A 15 13.04 2.14 2.05
N ASN A 16 12.73 1.38 1.00
CA ASN A 16 12.17 0.03 1.16
C ASN A 16 13.14 -1.05 0.68
N ALA A 17 13.36 -2.07 1.51
CA ALA A 17 14.06 -3.30 1.17
C ALA A 17 13.32 -4.48 1.80
N GLY A 18 12.44 -5.10 1.02
CA GLY A 18 11.50 -6.14 1.48
C GLY A 18 10.09 -5.92 0.91
N ASP A 19 9.13 -6.62 1.48
CA ASP A 19 7.71 -6.68 1.11
C ASP A 19 6.77 -5.99 2.11
N CYS A 20 7.32 -5.21 3.04
CA CYS A 20 6.56 -4.15 3.69
C CYS A 20 6.19 -3.05 2.69
N ARG A 21 5.15 -2.28 3.01
CA ARG A 21 4.70 -1.15 2.18
C ARG A 21 4.43 0.10 2.99
N ALA A 22 4.81 1.24 2.43
CA ALA A 22 4.47 2.58 2.89
C ALA A 22 3.43 3.22 1.94
N VAL A 23 2.34 3.73 2.50
CA VAL A 23 1.21 4.29 1.74
C VAL A 23 0.83 5.64 2.33
N LEU A 24 0.83 6.67 1.49
CA LEU A 24 0.42 8.02 1.83
C LEU A 24 -1.09 8.19 1.59
N GLY A 25 -1.82 8.65 2.61
CA GLY A 25 -3.18 9.14 2.48
C GLY A 25 -3.17 10.59 2.01
N LYS A 26 -3.58 10.85 0.76
CA LYS A 26 -3.62 12.19 0.17
C LYS A 26 -5.06 12.52 -0.26
N ARG A 27 -5.73 13.39 0.51
CA ARG A 27 -7.16 13.74 0.32
C ARG A 27 -8.04 12.49 0.12
N GLY A 28 -7.88 11.50 1.00
CA GLY A 28 -8.60 10.22 0.94
C GLY A 28 -8.22 9.26 -0.19
N ARG A 29 -7.21 9.57 -0.99
CA ARG A 29 -6.64 8.64 -1.98
C ARG A 29 -5.37 8.01 -1.45
N ALA A 30 -5.19 6.71 -1.71
CA ALA A 30 -3.94 6.03 -1.44
C ALA A 30 -2.90 6.35 -2.53
N VAL A 31 -1.71 6.73 -2.08
CA VAL A 31 -0.51 6.88 -2.91
C VAL A 31 0.56 5.96 -2.34
N GLU A 32 0.85 4.86 -3.02
CA GLU A 32 1.92 3.95 -2.61
C GLU A 32 3.28 4.64 -2.77
N LEU A 33 4.04 4.73 -1.68
CA LEU A 33 5.37 5.34 -1.63
C LEU A 33 6.50 4.30 -1.66
N SER A 34 6.14 3.03 -1.73
CA SER A 34 7.07 1.93 -1.93
C SER A 34 6.38 0.80 -2.66
N ARG A 35 7.17 -0.07 -3.29
CA ARG A 35 6.70 -1.31 -3.89
C ARG A 35 7.22 -2.49 -3.10
N ASP A 36 6.43 -3.54 -3.02
CA ASP A 36 6.84 -4.78 -2.38
C ASP A 36 7.89 -5.45 -3.26
N HIS A 37 9.00 -5.87 -2.65
CA HIS A 37 10.06 -6.58 -3.34
C HIS A 37 9.85 -8.09 -3.25
N LYS A 38 8.74 -8.60 -3.81
CA LYS A 38 8.50 -10.04 -3.94
C LYS A 38 9.23 -10.59 -5.18
N PRO A 39 9.78 -11.81 -5.17
CA PRO A 39 10.46 -12.41 -6.33
C PRO A 39 9.58 -12.51 -7.57
N SER A 40 8.27 -12.62 -7.41
CA SER A 40 7.29 -12.64 -8.49
C SER A 40 7.07 -11.27 -9.17
N CYS A 41 7.47 -10.16 -8.54
CA CYS A 41 7.35 -8.83 -9.14
C CYS A 41 8.23 -8.73 -10.38
N ARG A 42 7.68 -8.19 -11.47
CA ARG A 42 8.34 -8.19 -12.80
C ARG A 42 9.76 -7.61 -12.78
N SER A 43 9.99 -6.48 -12.10
CA SER A 43 11.32 -5.86 -12.01
C SER A 43 12.30 -6.72 -11.25
N GLU A 44 11.88 -7.31 -10.12
CA GLU A 44 12.72 -8.19 -9.31
C GLU A 44 12.99 -9.51 -10.02
N LYS A 45 11.99 -10.12 -10.65
CA LYS A 45 12.15 -11.36 -11.44
C LYS A 45 13.21 -11.20 -12.53
N ILE A 46 13.13 -10.12 -13.32
CA ILE A 46 14.12 -9.82 -14.37
C ILE A 46 15.52 -9.65 -13.75
N ARG A 47 15.63 -8.91 -12.64
CA ARG A 47 16.91 -8.72 -11.95
C ARG A 47 17.48 -10.04 -11.42
N ILE A 48 16.65 -10.87 -10.80
CA ILE A 48 17.01 -12.19 -10.26
C ILE A 48 17.55 -13.10 -11.37
N GLU A 49 16.82 -13.21 -12.48
CA GLU A 49 17.19 -14.07 -13.63
C GLU A 49 18.49 -13.59 -14.29
N ASN A 50 18.68 -12.28 -14.45
CA ASN A 50 19.92 -11.71 -14.99
C ASN A 50 21.16 -11.95 -14.10
N LEU A 51 20.95 -12.20 -12.80
CA LEU A 51 22.02 -12.51 -11.85
C LEU A 51 22.17 -14.02 -11.63
N GLY A 52 21.55 -14.85 -12.48
CA GLY A 52 21.64 -16.32 -12.43
C GLY A 52 20.77 -16.97 -11.37
N GLY A 53 19.88 -16.23 -10.72
CA GLY A 53 18.86 -16.78 -9.82
C GLY A 53 17.62 -17.26 -10.56
N THR A 54 16.73 -17.93 -9.84
CA THR A 54 15.44 -18.39 -10.35
C THR A 54 14.29 -17.96 -9.45
N VAL A 55 13.08 -17.91 -9.99
CA VAL A 55 11.85 -17.70 -9.21
C VAL A 55 10.98 -18.94 -9.37
N PHE A 56 10.81 -19.68 -8.28
CA PHE A 56 10.01 -20.91 -8.24
C PHE A 56 8.88 -20.75 -7.23
N ASP A 57 7.63 -20.89 -7.67
CA ASP A 57 6.42 -20.73 -6.85
C ASP A 57 6.37 -19.42 -6.04
N GLY A 58 6.92 -18.33 -6.59
CA GLY A 58 6.99 -17.04 -5.93
C GLY A 58 8.20 -16.86 -5.00
N TYR A 59 9.04 -17.89 -4.83
CA TYR A 59 10.24 -17.86 -3.99
C TYR A 59 11.52 -17.69 -4.81
N LEU A 60 12.43 -16.85 -4.33
CA LEU A 60 13.78 -16.69 -4.84
C LEU A 60 14.57 -17.98 -4.61
N ASN A 61 15.06 -18.59 -5.68
CA ASN A 61 15.75 -19.88 -5.70
C ASN A 61 14.98 -20.99 -4.95
N GLY A 62 13.66 -20.87 -4.82
CA GLY A 62 12.82 -21.78 -4.03
C GLY A 62 12.99 -21.67 -2.51
N GLN A 63 13.62 -20.60 -2.00
CA GLN A 63 14.00 -20.46 -0.58
C GLN A 63 13.34 -19.27 0.12
N LEU A 64 13.32 -18.09 -0.51
CA LEU A 64 12.88 -16.84 0.14
C LEU A 64 11.69 -16.21 -0.58
N SER A 65 10.68 -15.78 0.17
CA SER A 65 9.50 -15.05 -0.35
C SER A 65 9.79 -13.58 -0.69
N VAL A 66 11.02 -13.12 -0.46
CA VAL A 66 11.48 -11.74 -0.71
C VAL A 66 12.68 -11.71 -1.66
N ALA A 67 12.74 -10.67 -2.50
CA ALA A 67 13.85 -10.40 -3.42
C ALA A 67 14.89 -9.44 -2.84
N ARG A 68 14.53 -8.71 -1.78
CA ARG A 68 15.42 -7.81 -1.06
C ARG A 68 15.26 -7.96 0.45
N ALA A 69 16.37 -8.05 1.16
CA ALA A 69 16.39 -8.17 2.61
C ALA A 69 17.72 -7.68 3.18
N ILE A 70 17.71 -7.09 4.39
CA ILE A 70 18.91 -6.98 5.22
C ILE A 70 18.97 -8.29 6.00
N GLY A 71 19.92 -9.15 5.70
CA GLY A 71 19.56 -10.55 5.85
C GLY A 71 20.47 -11.53 5.16
N ASP A 72 20.28 -12.80 5.56
CA ASP A 72 20.42 -13.95 4.68
C ASP A 72 21.79 -14.04 3.98
N TRP A 73 22.85 -13.83 4.77
CA TRP A 73 24.24 -13.92 4.35
C TRP A 73 24.54 -15.28 3.68
N HIS A 74 23.88 -16.34 4.13
CA HIS A 74 23.97 -17.67 3.54
C HIS A 74 23.44 -17.74 2.10
N VAL A 75 22.47 -16.90 1.73
CA VAL A 75 21.93 -16.76 0.37
C VAL A 75 22.75 -15.77 -0.46
N LYS A 76 23.32 -14.74 0.18
CA LYS A 76 24.12 -13.71 -0.50
C LYS A 76 25.53 -14.14 -0.89
N GLY A 77 26.05 -15.18 -0.24
CA GLY A 77 27.42 -15.62 -0.43
C GLY A 77 28.42 -14.67 0.25
N SER A 78 29.68 -14.72 -0.21
CA SER A 78 30.75 -13.87 0.34
C SER A 78 30.52 -12.39 0.01
N LYS A 79 30.98 -11.49 0.90
CA LYS A 79 30.86 -10.04 0.72
C LYS A 79 31.43 -9.62 -0.66
N GLY A 80 30.64 -8.86 -1.42
CA GLY A 80 31.00 -8.39 -2.76
C GLY A 80 30.65 -9.35 -3.89
N SER A 81 30.14 -10.56 -3.57
CA SER A 81 29.60 -11.46 -4.59
C SER A 81 28.31 -10.91 -5.18
N ILE A 82 28.14 -11.16 -6.48
CA ILE A 82 26.87 -10.90 -7.16
C ILE A 82 25.83 -11.86 -6.57
N SER A 83 24.75 -11.31 -6.00
CA SER A 83 23.65 -12.11 -5.45
C SER A 83 22.30 -11.68 -6.01
N PRO A 84 21.43 -12.63 -6.37
CA PRO A 84 20.03 -12.36 -6.66
C PRO A 84 19.27 -11.70 -5.49
N LEU A 85 19.70 -11.92 -4.24
CA LEU A 85 19.15 -11.25 -3.06
C LEU A 85 19.98 -10.01 -2.72
N THR A 86 19.36 -8.81 -2.72
CA THR A 86 20.07 -7.56 -2.38
C THR A 86 19.57 -6.94 -1.08
N ALA A 87 20.44 -6.20 -0.39
CA ALA A 87 20.06 -5.33 0.73
C ALA A 87 19.82 -3.88 0.29
N GLU A 88 19.99 -3.58 -0.99
CA GLU A 88 19.88 -2.24 -1.54
C GLU A 88 18.41 -1.78 -1.58
N PRO A 89 18.06 -0.72 -0.84
CA PRO A 89 16.69 -0.23 -0.81
C PRO A 89 16.33 0.55 -2.09
N GLU A 90 15.05 0.53 -2.44
CA GLU A 90 14.48 1.52 -3.35
C GLU A 90 14.09 2.77 -2.55
N PHE A 91 14.44 3.95 -3.08
CA PHE A 91 14.15 5.23 -2.44
C PHE A 91 13.05 5.98 -3.18
N GLN A 92 12.15 6.59 -2.42
CA GLN A 92 11.18 7.56 -2.93
C GLN A 92 11.17 8.80 -2.06
N GLU A 93 11.42 9.96 -2.66
CA GLU A 93 11.34 11.27 -2.00
C GLU A 93 10.05 11.98 -2.42
N VAL A 94 9.32 12.50 -1.45
CA VAL A 94 8.09 13.28 -1.67
C VAL A 94 8.13 14.56 -0.84
N ARG A 95 7.74 15.68 -1.46
CA ARG A 95 7.46 16.91 -0.73
C ARG A 95 6.02 16.90 -0.25
N LEU A 96 5.84 16.94 1.06
CA LEU A 96 4.55 17.01 1.73
C LEU A 96 3.90 18.37 1.48
N THR A 97 2.60 18.30 1.27
CA THR A 97 1.66 19.40 1.01
C THR A 97 0.52 19.32 2.03
N GLU A 98 -0.30 20.36 2.12
CA GLU A 98 -1.49 20.34 3.00
C GLU A 98 -2.53 19.26 2.60
N GLU A 99 -2.39 18.68 1.41
CA GLU A 99 -3.24 17.60 0.94
C GLU A 99 -2.85 16.23 1.52
N ASP A 100 -1.66 16.13 2.11
CA ASP A 100 -1.09 14.90 2.65
C ASP A 100 -1.51 14.76 4.12
N GLU A 101 -2.35 13.76 4.38
CA GLU A 101 -3.09 13.65 5.64
C GLU A 101 -2.33 12.79 6.66
N PHE A 102 -1.85 11.63 6.22
CA PHE A 102 -1.14 10.66 7.07
C PHE A 102 -0.35 9.66 6.23
N LEU A 103 0.59 8.96 6.87
CA LEU A 103 1.33 7.82 6.32
C LEU A 103 0.95 6.54 7.05
N ILE A 104 0.74 5.46 6.31
CA ILE A 104 0.59 4.10 6.82
C ILE A 104 1.83 3.30 6.43
N ILE A 105 2.45 2.62 7.39
CA ILE A 105 3.51 1.64 7.16
C ILE A 105 3.00 0.31 7.70
N GLY A 106 3.01 -0.74 6.87
CA GLY A 106 2.59 -2.07 7.29
C GLY A 106 3.50 -3.17 6.75
N CYS A 107 3.53 -4.30 7.44
CA CYS A 107 4.07 -5.56 6.91
C CYS A 107 3.12 -6.22 5.90
N ASP A 108 3.62 -7.24 5.22
CA ASP A 108 2.88 -8.12 4.31
C ASP A 108 1.63 -8.74 4.96
N GLY A 109 1.68 -9.09 6.25
CA GLY A 109 0.50 -9.57 6.98
C GLY A 109 -0.73 -8.64 6.86
N LEU A 110 -0.53 -7.33 6.74
CA LEU A 110 -1.60 -6.36 6.44
C LEU A 110 -1.93 -6.34 4.95
N TRP A 111 -0.92 -6.19 4.09
CA TRP A 111 -1.08 -5.90 2.66
C TRP A 111 -1.53 -7.10 1.84
N ASP A 112 -1.31 -8.32 2.32
CA ASP A 112 -1.76 -9.55 1.67
C ASP A 112 -3.28 -9.73 1.77
N VAL A 113 -3.94 -9.11 2.76
CA VAL A 113 -5.40 -9.18 2.96
C VAL A 113 -6.13 -7.87 2.70
N MET A 114 -5.40 -6.77 2.51
CA MET A 114 -5.98 -5.43 2.38
C MET A 114 -5.29 -4.58 1.34
N THR A 115 -6.07 -3.96 0.46
CA THR A 115 -5.54 -2.98 -0.51
C THR A 115 -5.17 -1.67 0.17
N SER A 116 -4.20 -0.95 -0.40
CA SER A 116 -3.79 0.37 0.10
C SER A 116 -4.94 1.37 0.19
N GLN A 117 -5.86 1.37 -0.79
CA GLN A 117 -7.03 2.25 -0.75
C GLN A 117 -8.01 1.86 0.35
N CYS A 118 -8.19 0.57 0.63
CA CYS A 118 -9.02 0.12 1.75
C CYS A 118 -8.45 0.64 3.07
N ALA A 119 -7.15 0.46 3.30
CA ALA A 119 -6.48 0.92 4.51
C ALA A 119 -6.58 2.44 4.70
N VAL A 120 -6.29 3.22 3.65
CA VAL A 120 -6.43 4.70 3.68
C VAL A 120 -7.86 5.13 3.97
N THR A 121 -8.86 4.46 3.39
CA THR A 121 -10.27 4.78 3.63
C THR A 121 -10.65 4.54 5.10
N MET A 122 -10.16 3.45 5.68
CA MET A 122 -10.40 3.11 7.09
C MET A 122 -9.72 4.10 8.04
N VAL A 123 -8.42 4.33 7.86
CA VAL A 123 -7.65 5.27 8.70
C VAL A 123 -8.26 6.65 8.63
N ARG A 124 -8.61 7.13 7.43
CA ARG A 124 -9.22 8.45 7.29
C ARG A 124 -10.55 8.55 8.01
N LYS A 125 -11.40 7.53 7.91
CA LYS A 125 -12.68 7.48 8.63
C LYS A 125 -12.49 7.50 10.15
N GLU A 126 -11.54 6.71 10.65
CA GLU A 126 -11.25 6.63 12.08
C GLU A 126 -10.69 7.98 12.60
N LEU A 127 -9.77 8.61 11.87
CA LEU A 127 -9.26 9.95 12.19
C LEU A 127 -10.36 11.02 12.17
N MET A 128 -11.26 11.01 11.19
CA MET A 128 -12.39 11.95 11.16
C MET A 128 -13.34 11.79 12.35
N THR A 129 -13.44 10.59 12.91
CA THR A 129 -14.40 10.28 13.98
C THR A 129 -13.78 10.47 15.35
N HIS A 130 -12.51 10.09 15.52
CA HIS A 130 -11.85 9.98 16.82
C HIS A 130 -10.55 10.77 16.92
N ASN A 131 -9.98 11.19 15.80
CA ASN A 131 -8.70 11.91 15.70
C ASN A 131 -7.57 11.24 16.50
N ASP A 132 -7.50 9.90 16.45
CA ASP A 132 -6.57 9.10 17.23
C ASP A 132 -5.79 8.11 16.32
N PRO A 133 -4.48 8.34 16.08
CA PRO A 133 -3.67 7.49 15.22
C PRO A 133 -3.40 6.09 15.81
N GLU A 134 -3.42 5.93 17.14
CA GLU A 134 -3.25 4.61 17.77
C GLU A 134 -4.47 3.73 17.48
N ARG A 135 -5.67 4.30 17.60
CA ARG A 135 -6.89 3.59 17.21
C ARG A 135 -6.91 3.24 15.73
N CYS A 136 -6.34 4.09 14.86
CA CYS A 136 -6.22 3.80 13.44
C CYS A 136 -5.36 2.55 13.17
N SER A 137 -4.20 2.43 13.82
CA SER A 137 -3.35 1.24 13.64
C SER A 137 -4.01 -0.01 14.22
N GLN A 138 -4.66 0.09 15.38
CA GLN A 138 -5.44 -1.00 15.98
C GLN A 138 -6.56 -1.47 15.06
N GLU A 139 -7.35 -0.56 14.48
CA GLU A 139 -8.46 -0.94 13.59
C GLU A 139 -7.95 -1.62 12.31
N LEU A 140 -6.82 -1.18 11.74
CA LEU A 140 -6.19 -1.87 10.61
C LEU A 140 -5.75 -3.30 10.97
N VAL A 141 -5.15 -3.49 12.14
CA VAL A 141 -4.77 -4.83 12.63
C VAL A 141 -6.00 -5.71 12.84
N GLN A 142 -7.04 -5.18 13.49
CA GLN A 142 -8.28 -5.92 13.72
C GLN A 142 -8.96 -6.31 12.41
N GLU A 143 -8.99 -5.41 11.43
CA GLU A 143 -9.55 -5.72 10.12
C GLU A 143 -8.72 -6.77 9.37
N ALA A 144 -7.38 -6.73 9.45
CA ALA A 144 -6.54 -7.78 8.87
C ALA A 144 -6.83 -9.16 9.50
N LEU A 145 -7.02 -9.21 10.82
CA LEU A 145 -7.44 -10.43 11.52
C LEU A 145 -8.83 -10.91 11.08
N ARG A 146 -9.82 -10.02 10.95
CA ARG A 146 -11.16 -10.36 10.43
C ARG A 146 -11.12 -10.92 9.01
N ARG A 147 -10.11 -10.51 8.22
CA ARG A 147 -9.84 -11.03 6.88
C ARG A 147 -8.99 -12.30 6.86
N ASN A 148 -8.76 -12.90 8.03
CA ASN A 148 -8.00 -14.13 8.21
C ASN A 148 -6.53 -13.99 7.80
N SER A 149 -5.90 -12.85 8.10
CA SER A 149 -4.43 -12.80 8.08
C SER A 149 -3.86 -13.80 9.07
N CYS A 150 -2.95 -14.64 8.60
CA CYS A 150 -2.29 -15.70 9.38
C CYS A 150 -0.84 -15.36 9.71
N ASP A 151 -0.41 -14.12 9.44
CA ASP A 151 0.96 -13.66 9.65
C ASP A 151 1.07 -12.74 10.87
N ASN A 152 2.29 -12.35 11.22
CA ASN A 152 2.55 -11.27 12.14
C ASN A 152 2.04 -9.94 11.56
N LEU A 153 1.37 -9.16 12.41
CA LEU A 153 0.77 -7.90 12.02
C LEU A 153 1.49 -6.75 12.74
N THR A 154 2.07 -5.85 11.96
CA THR A 154 2.66 -4.60 12.44
C THR A 154 2.20 -3.47 11.55
N VAL A 155 1.62 -2.43 12.16
CA VAL A 155 1.11 -1.25 11.47
C VAL A 155 1.52 0.00 12.23
N VAL A 156 2.04 1.00 11.52
CA VAL A 156 2.35 2.32 12.05
C VAL A 156 1.56 3.36 11.25
N VAL A 157 0.88 4.26 11.95
CA VAL A 157 0.18 5.41 11.36
C VAL A 157 0.83 6.69 11.87
N VAL A 158 1.20 7.57 10.94
CA VAL A 158 1.80 8.88 11.25
C VAL A 158 0.94 9.99 10.66
N CYS A 159 0.35 10.82 11.50
CA CYS A 159 -0.41 12.00 11.06
C CYS A 159 0.54 13.19 10.85
N PHE A 160 0.31 13.97 9.78
CA PHE A 160 1.10 15.18 9.51
C PHE A 160 0.49 16.46 10.10
N SER A 161 -0.76 16.39 10.55
CA SER A 161 -1.48 17.45 11.25
C SER A 161 -2.06 16.93 12.56
N SER A 162 -2.25 17.82 13.52
CA SER A 162 -2.99 17.55 14.76
C SER A 162 -4.51 17.57 14.55
N ASP A 163 -4.98 18.26 13.51
CA ASP A 163 -6.38 18.32 13.15
C ASP A 163 -6.79 17.10 12.32
N PRO A 164 -8.03 16.60 12.47
CA PRO A 164 -8.51 15.48 11.67
C PRO A 164 -8.62 15.88 10.18
N PRO A 165 -8.54 14.90 9.26
CA PRO A 165 -8.71 15.16 7.84
C PRO A 165 -10.05 15.85 7.54
N PRO A 166 -10.08 16.91 6.72
CA PRO A 166 -11.30 17.69 6.47
C PRO A 166 -12.37 16.85 5.76
N GLN A 167 -13.62 17.28 5.75
CA GLN A 167 -14.62 16.64 4.88
C GLN A 167 -14.29 16.93 3.41
N ILE A 168 -14.31 15.90 2.57
CA ILE A 168 -14.16 16.08 1.13
C ILE A 168 -15.52 16.48 0.56
N GLU A 169 -15.68 17.76 0.25
CA GLU A 169 -16.84 18.22 -0.50
C GLU A 169 -16.77 17.67 -1.92
N VAL A 170 -17.64 16.72 -2.24
CA VAL A 170 -17.84 16.29 -3.62
C VAL A 170 -18.71 17.35 -4.29
N PRO A 171 -18.24 18.05 -5.34
CA PRO A 171 -19.09 18.96 -6.09
C PRO A 171 -20.31 18.18 -6.56
N ARG A 172 -21.49 18.56 -6.07
CA ARG A 172 -22.75 17.99 -6.55
C ARG A 172 -22.94 18.46 -7.98
N PHE A 173 -22.43 17.70 -8.94
CA PHE A 173 -22.87 17.83 -10.32
C PHE A 173 -24.36 17.50 -10.33
N ARG A 174 -25.20 18.55 -10.44
CA ARG A 174 -26.59 18.39 -10.85
C ARG A 174 -26.57 17.92 -12.30
N VAL A 175 -26.35 16.63 -12.51
CA VAL A 175 -26.72 16.01 -13.77
C VAL A 175 -28.23 16.18 -13.86
N ARG A 176 -28.70 17.06 -14.75
CA ARG A 176 -30.10 16.98 -15.21
C ARG A 176 -30.24 15.57 -15.75
N ARG A 177 -30.91 14.69 -15.01
CA ARG A 177 -31.30 13.36 -15.50
C ARG A 177 -32.32 13.56 -16.62
N SER A 178 -31.88 13.98 -17.80
CA SER A 178 -32.65 13.86 -19.02
C SER A 178 -32.34 12.48 -19.58
N ILE A 179 -33.08 11.47 -19.11
CA ILE A 179 -33.18 10.22 -19.83
C ILE A 179 -34.10 10.53 -21.01
N SER A 180 -33.67 10.29 -22.24
CA SER A 180 -34.55 10.45 -23.40
C SER A 180 -35.69 9.41 -23.31
N MET A 181 -36.82 9.69 -23.97
CA MET A 181 -37.96 8.76 -23.98
C MET A 181 -37.54 7.36 -24.47
N GLU A 182 -36.61 7.31 -25.42
CA GLU A 182 -36.02 6.10 -25.99
C GLU A 182 -35.17 5.35 -24.95
N GLY A 183 -34.34 6.07 -24.18
CA GLY A 183 -33.53 5.49 -23.10
C GLY A 183 -34.40 4.89 -21.99
N LEU A 184 -35.55 5.52 -21.69
CA LEU A 184 -36.51 4.99 -20.73
C LEU A 184 -37.18 3.70 -21.23
N HIS A 185 -37.55 3.66 -22.52
CA HIS A 185 -38.14 2.48 -23.15
C HIS A 185 -37.18 1.28 -23.21
N MET A 186 -35.89 1.53 -23.48
CA MET A 186 -34.87 0.47 -23.48
C MET A 186 -34.67 -0.15 -22.10
N LEU A 187 -34.66 0.68 -21.04
CA LEU A 187 -34.55 0.18 -19.66
C LEU A 187 -35.78 -0.63 -19.24
N LYS A 188 -36.98 -0.20 -19.66
CA LYS A 188 -38.23 -0.91 -19.38
C LYS A 188 -38.26 -2.27 -20.08
N GLY A 189 -37.87 -2.31 -21.36
CA GLY A 189 -37.77 -3.56 -22.11
C GLY A 189 -36.79 -4.56 -21.49
N ALA A 190 -35.65 -4.08 -20.95
CA ALA A 190 -34.67 -4.92 -20.29
C ALA A 190 -35.13 -5.47 -18.92
N LEU A 191 -36.02 -4.77 -18.23
CA LEU A 191 -36.62 -5.21 -16.96
C LEU A 191 -37.77 -6.19 -17.20
N ASP A 192 -38.58 -5.95 -18.22
CA ASP A 192 -39.71 -6.81 -18.59
C ASP A 192 -39.24 -8.11 -19.27
N SER A 193 -38.02 -8.15 -19.83
CA SER A 193 -37.42 -9.37 -20.41
C SER A 193 -36.77 -10.32 -19.39
N ASN A 194 -36.74 -9.95 -18.10
CA ASN A 194 -36.20 -10.76 -17.00
C ASN A 194 -37.29 -11.26 -16.03
N ALA A 195 -38.56 -11.23 -16.44
CA ALA A 195 -39.70 -11.77 -15.69
C ALA A 195 -40.30 -13.01 -16.39
#